data_AF-A0A9P9X0R3-F1
#
_entry.id   AF-A0A9P9X0R3-F1
#
_cell.length_a   1.000
_cell.length_b   1.000
_cell.length_c   1.000
_cell.angle_alpha   90.00
_cell.angle_beta   90.00
_cell.angle_gamma   90.00
#
_symmetry.space_group_name_H-M   'P 1'
#
loop_
_entity.id
_entity.type
_entity.pdbx_description
1 polymer ?
#
loop_
_entity_poly.entity_id
_entity_poly.type
_entity_poly.pdbx_seq_one_letter_code
_entity_poly.pdbx_strand_id
1 'polypeptide(L)'
;PIDQLREFQGPAGLVTRRIPKSFLEAVYGIKIKTRAIEEGGTGTPTAPELLRAYARARGFQTQGLGQPDESRASRYILKDYVAGKLLYCEPPPGTVEGPEFNAELYDETHLPEKRRRALSTSMDTMSIMDDDISIAPSDLAALPAGPKSKQIDKGFFGPNSSGGHTKMPFSHKYTEQGQKHLSGRKARAMIALESGVDPKDVKLSSGKKHFKGGAKTRKGKKKADEDDD
;
A
#
# COMPACT_ATOMS: atom_id res chain seq x y z
N PRO A 1 34.41 -6.38 11.61
CA PRO A 1 34.30 -5.15 10.79
C PRO A 1 32.91 -5.01 10.16
N ILE A 2 32.20 -3.88 10.42
CA ILE A 2 30.80 -3.69 9.97
C ILE A 2 30.69 -3.72 8.44
N ASP A 3 31.70 -3.23 7.73
CA ASP A 3 31.74 -3.20 6.26
C ASP A 3 31.85 -4.58 5.60
N GLN A 4 32.11 -5.63 6.37
CA GLN A 4 32.29 -7.00 5.88
C GLN A 4 31.26 -7.98 6.48
N LEU A 5 30.21 -7.47 7.13
CA LEU A 5 29.13 -8.30 7.68
C LEU A 5 28.47 -9.14 6.57
N ARG A 6 28.37 -10.46 6.84
CA ARG A 6 27.61 -11.43 6.05
C ARG A 6 26.20 -11.59 6.62
N GLU A 7 26.11 -11.83 7.94
CA GLU A 7 24.86 -11.93 8.68
C GLU A 7 24.47 -10.58 9.27
N PHE A 8 23.59 -9.86 8.58
CA PHE A 8 23.18 -8.50 8.97
C PHE A 8 21.86 -8.44 9.76
N GLN A 9 21.03 -9.47 9.68
CA GLN A 9 19.71 -9.47 10.31
C GLN A 9 19.77 -9.53 11.83
N GLY A 10 20.66 -10.35 12.40
CA GLY A 10 20.88 -10.44 13.85
C GLY A 10 21.23 -9.10 14.51
N PRO A 11 22.31 -8.43 14.10
CA PRO A 11 22.69 -7.14 14.68
C PRO A 11 21.64 -6.05 14.41
N ALA A 12 21.02 -6.02 13.23
CA ALA A 12 19.92 -5.09 12.95
C ALA A 12 18.69 -5.35 13.84
N GLY A 13 18.42 -6.60 14.18
CA GLY A 13 17.33 -6.99 15.09
C GLY A 13 17.55 -6.54 16.53
N LEU A 14 18.80 -6.48 16.98
CA LEU A 14 19.13 -5.89 18.29
C LEU A 14 18.81 -4.40 18.33
N VAL A 15 19.13 -3.67 17.24
CA VAL A 15 18.80 -2.25 17.13
C VAL A 15 17.28 -2.03 17.18
N THR A 16 16.49 -2.83 16.46
CA THR A 16 15.03 -2.70 16.47
C THR A 16 14.38 -3.10 17.80
N ARG A 17 15.03 -3.95 18.60
CA ARG A 17 14.55 -4.31 19.95
C ARG A 17 14.89 -3.23 20.98
N ARG A 18 16.02 -2.56 20.84
CA ARG A 18 16.52 -1.55 21.79
C ARG A 18 15.91 -0.17 21.58
N ILE A 19 15.64 0.19 20.33
CA ILE A 19 15.22 1.54 19.95
C ILE A 19 13.74 1.53 19.54
N PRO A 20 12.92 2.44 20.09
CA PRO A 20 11.51 2.50 19.77
C PRO A 20 11.28 2.86 18.30
N LYS A 21 10.18 2.33 17.75
CA LYS A 21 9.76 2.54 16.36
C LYS A 21 9.63 4.02 16.01
N SER A 22 8.97 4.79 16.89
CA SER A 22 8.73 6.23 16.70
C SER A 22 10.04 6.98 16.44
N PHE A 23 11.06 6.71 17.26
CA PHE A 23 12.37 7.34 17.12
C PHE A 23 13.07 6.93 15.82
N LEU A 24 13.03 5.66 15.42
CA LEU A 24 13.62 5.22 14.14
C LEU A 24 12.96 5.90 12.93
N GLU A 25 11.64 6.01 12.92
CA GLU A 25 10.89 6.72 11.88
C GLU A 25 11.30 8.21 11.85
N ALA A 26 11.39 8.81 13.02
CA ALA A 26 11.69 10.21 13.24
C ALA A 26 13.19 10.55 13.02
N VAL A 27 14.13 9.62 13.13
CA VAL A 27 15.53 9.84 12.76
C VAL A 27 15.71 9.69 11.25
N TYR A 28 15.16 8.64 10.64
CA TYR A 28 15.52 8.27 9.26
C TYR A 28 14.60 8.81 8.17
N GLY A 29 13.35 9.13 8.48
CA GLY A 29 12.45 9.79 7.53
C GLY A 29 11.55 8.79 6.86
N ILE A 30 11.28 7.70 7.56
CA ILE A 30 10.72 6.49 7.00
C ILE A 30 9.49 6.09 7.80
N LYS A 31 8.58 5.37 7.15
CA LYS A 31 7.43 4.76 7.81
C LYS A 31 7.62 3.25 7.82
N ILE A 32 7.82 2.69 9.01
CA ILE A 32 8.05 1.27 9.21
C ILE A 32 6.68 0.58 9.35
N LYS A 33 6.35 -0.23 8.35
CA LYS A 33 5.12 -1.03 8.38
C LYS A 33 5.38 -2.30 9.19
N THR A 34 4.91 -2.30 10.43
CA THR A 34 4.96 -3.45 11.33
C THR A 34 3.70 -4.29 11.15
N ARG A 35 3.83 -5.62 11.24
CA ARG A 35 2.66 -6.50 11.30
C ARG A 35 1.87 -6.26 12.57
N ALA A 36 0.55 -6.18 12.45
CA ALA A 36 -0.35 -6.07 13.60
C ALA A 36 -0.35 -7.39 14.40
N ILE A 37 -0.70 -7.31 15.68
CA ILE A 37 -0.76 -8.47 16.59
C ILE A 37 -1.73 -9.53 16.04
N GLU A 38 -2.84 -9.09 15.45
CA GLU A 38 -3.83 -9.96 14.79
C GLU A 38 -3.26 -10.80 13.63
N GLU A 39 -2.22 -10.30 12.96
CA GLU A 39 -1.55 -10.99 11.85
C GLU A 39 -0.34 -11.83 12.33
N GLY A 40 -0.22 -12.03 13.64
CA GLY A 40 0.92 -12.72 14.26
C GLY A 40 2.16 -11.84 14.41
N GLY A 41 1.99 -10.51 14.41
CA GLY A 41 3.07 -9.56 14.68
C GLY A 41 3.33 -9.36 16.16
N THR A 42 4.52 -8.87 16.52
CA THR A 42 4.90 -8.54 17.91
C THR A 42 4.63 -7.07 18.26
N GLY A 43 4.12 -6.26 17.32
CA GLY A 43 3.97 -4.80 17.48
C GLY A 43 5.29 -4.02 17.44
N THR A 44 6.40 -4.66 17.78
CA THR A 44 7.77 -4.16 17.63
C THR A 44 8.27 -4.32 16.19
N PRO A 45 9.07 -3.37 15.67
CA PRO A 45 9.63 -3.49 14.34
C PRO A 45 10.64 -4.64 14.28
N THR A 46 10.54 -5.44 13.23
CA THR A 46 11.55 -6.48 12.96
C THR A 46 12.68 -5.93 12.09
N ALA A 47 13.86 -6.56 12.15
CA ALA A 47 15.00 -6.21 11.30
C ALA A 47 14.63 -6.06 9.81
N PRO A 48 13.98 -7.04 9.14
CA PRO A 48 13.64 -6.89 7.72
C PRO A 48 12.65 -5.75 7.45
N GLU A 49 11.71 -5.47 8.35
CA GLU A 49 10.77 -4.35 8.18
C GLU A 49 11.49 -3.00 8.21
N LEU A 50 12.40 -2.80 9.17
CA LEU A 50 13.23 -1.60 9.24
C LEU A 50 14.13 -1.48 7.99
N LEU A 51 14.87 -2.54 7.66
CA LEU A 51 15.85 -2.52 6.57
C LEU A 51 15.18 -2.28 5.22
N ARG A 52 14.04 -2.93 4.95
CA ARG A 52 13.27 -2.70 3.71
C ARG A 52 12.72 -1.28 3.63
N ALA A 53 12.19 -0.76 4.74
CA ALA A 53 11.67 0.61 4.78
C ALA A 53 12.79 1.62 4.50
N TYR A 54 13.95 1.45 5.13
CA TYR A 54 15.12 2.30 4.93
C TYR A 54 15.69 2.22 3.51
N ALA A 55 15.90 1.00 3.00
CA ALA A 55 16.41 0.76 1.66
C ALA A 55 15.51 1.41 0.60
N ARG A 56 14.17 1.26 0.73
CA ARG A 56 13.20 1.89 -0.18
C ARG A 56 13.26 3.41 -0.14
N ALA A 57 13.30 3.99 1.06
CA ALA A 57 13.35 5.45 1.21
C ALA A 57 14.65 6.07 0.67
N ARG A 58 15.76 5.31 0.67
CA ARG A 58 17.06 5.75 0.17
C ARG A 58 17.37 5.30 -1.26
N GLY A 59 16.47 4.56 -1.90
CA GLY A 59 16.67 4.03 -3.25
C GLY A 59 17.76 2.95 -3.33
N PHE A 60 18.07 2.26 -2.22
CA PHE A 60 18.99 1.13 -2.24
C PHE A 60 18.28 -0.09 -2.80
N GLN A 61 18.70 -0.51 -3.98
CA GLN A 61 18.13 -1.64 -4.70
C GLN A 61 19.21 -2.61 -5.14
N THR A 62 18.90 -3.90 -5.10
CA THR A 62 19.74 -4.94 -5.67
C THR A 62 19.69 -4.88 -7.19
N GLN A 63 20.80 -5.30 -7.82
CA GLN A 63 20.88 -5.35 -9.27
C GLN A 63 19.87 -6.36 -9.84
N GLY A 64 19.20 -6.01 -10.93
CA GLY A 64 18.23 -6.88 -11.63
C GLY A 64 16.78 -6.59 -11.27
N LEU A 65 16.30 -7.10 -10.13
CA LEU A 65 14.86 -7.11 -9.80
C LEU A 65 14.37 -5.87 -9.04
N GLY A 66 15.24 -4.90 -8.74
CA GLY A 66 14.87 -3.69 -8.00
C GLY A 66 14.40 -3.96 -6.57
N GLN A 67 14.77 -5.12 -6.00
CA GLN A 67 14.43 -5.45 -4.62
C GLN A 67 15.23 -4.56 -3.66
N PRO A 68 14.67 -4.16 -2.51
CA PRO A 68 15.40 -3.35 -1.54
C PRO A 68 16.66 -4.06 -1.05
N ASP A 69 17.80 -3.38 -1.10
CA ASP A 69 19.08 -3.92 -0.64
C ASP A 69 19.20 -3.78 0.88
N GLU A 70 18.76 -4.82 1.60
CA GLU A 70 18.78 -4.90 3.06
C GLU A 70 20.21 -4.93 3.62
N SER A 71 21.14 -5.59 2.92
CA SER A 71 22.54 -5.72 3.35
C SER A 71 23.22 -4.35 3.38
N ARG A 72 23.11 -3.59 2.28
CA ARG A 72 23.63 -2.22 2.22
C ARG A 72 22.97 -1.33 3.27
N ALA A 73 21.64 -1.38 3.39
CA ALA A 73 20.90 -0.61 4.40
C ALA A 73 21.38 -0.86 5.83
N SER A 74 21.59 -2.13 6.19
CA SER A 74 22.00 -2.52 7.54
C SER A 74 23.34 -1.89 7.96
N ARG A 75 24.31 -1.82 7.04
CA ARG A 75 25.63 -1.29 7.33
C ARG A 75 25.58 0.19 7.69
N TYR A 76 24.76 0.97 6.99
CA TYR A 76 24.54 2.38 7.32
C TYR A 76 23.89 2.53 8.71
N ILE A 77 22.85 1.75 9.00
CA ILE A 77 22.15 1.81 10.29
C ILE A 77 23.09 1.39 11.44
N LEU A 78 23.87 0.34 11.25
CA LEU A 78 24.82 -0.13 12.27
C LEU A 78 25.99 0.84 12.48
N LYS A 79 26.45 1.52 11.43
CA LYS A 79 27.41 2.63 11.56
C LYS A 79 26.82 3.78 12.38
N ASP A 80 25.57 4.15 12.11
CA ASP A 80 24.86 5.19 12.86
C ASP A 80 24.66 4.80 14.34
N TYR A 81 24.47 3.50 14.63
CA TYR A 81 24.40 2.97 16.00
C TYR A 81 25.73 3.10 16.73
N VAL A 82 26.84 2.70 16.11
CA VAL A 82 28.17 2.83 16.73
C VAL A 82 28.63 4.28 16.83
N ALA A 83 28.22 5.14 15.90
CA ALA A 83 28.52 6.57 15.93
C ALA A 83 27.71 7.36 16.98
N GLY A 84 26.73 6.73 17.65
CA GLY A 84 25.91 7.37 18.68
C GLY A 84 24.73 8.19 18.16
N LYS A 85 24.45 8.17 16.85
CA LYS A 85 23.23 8.78 16.29
C LYS A 85 21.97 8.02 16.72
N LEU A 86 22.11 6.71 16.91
CA LEU A 86 21.13 5.84 17.53
C LEU A 86 21.68 5.38 18.88
N LEU A 87 21.54 6.22 19.91
CA LEU A 87 22.09 5.95 21.23
C LEU A 87 21.19 4.98 22.02
N TYR A 88 21.83 4.07 22.74
CA TYR A 88 21.20 3.18 23.71
C TYR A 88 22.21 2.91 24.82
N CYS A 89 21.80 3.13 26.07
CA CYS A 89 22.62 2.88 27.26
C CYS A 89 22.16 1.57 27.92
N GLU A 90 23.09 0.66 28.18
CA GLU A 90 22.75 -0.56 28.91
C GLU A 90 22.48 -0.20 30.39
N PRO A 91 21.34 -0.62 30.97
CA PRO A 91 21.05 -0.34 32.36
C PRO A 91 22.02 -1.09 33.29
N PRO A 92 22.27 -0.58 34.51
CA PRO A 92 23.06 -1.29 35.49
C PRO A 92 22.39 -2.63 35.86
N PRO A 93 23.18 -3.71 36.04
CA PRO A 93 22.63 -5.03 36.31
C PRO A 93 21.79 -5.04 37.60
N GLY A 94 20.59 -5.62 37.54
CA GLY A 94 19.71 -5.79 38.70
C GLY A 94 18.84 -4.59 39.07
N THR A 95 18.75 -3.57 38.21
CA THR A 95 17.89 -2.40 38.43
C THR A 95 16.60 -2.46 37.60
N VAL A 96 16.58 -1.76 36.47
CA VAL A 96 15.43 -1.53 35.59
C VAL A 96 15.65 -2.15 34.23
N GLU A 97 14.56 -2.43 33.52
CA GLU A 97 14.64 -2.94 32.15
C GLU A 97 15.20 -1.88 31.19
N GLY A 98 15.93 -2.33 30.17
CA GLY A 98 16.57 -1.46 29.16
C GLY A 98 15.67 -0.38 28.54
N PRO A 99 14.43 -0.67 28.10
CA PRO A 99 13.57 0.36 27.50
C PRO A 99 13.14 1.44 28.51
N GLU A 100 12.96 1.10 29.78
CA GLU A 100 12.54 2.04 30.83
C GLU A 100 13.69 3.00 31.16
N PHE A 101 14.90 2.47 31.33
CA PHE A 101 16.10 3.28 31.59
C PHE A 101 16.41 4.28 30.47
N ASN A 102 16.07 3.95 29.22
CA ASN A 102 16.36 4.80 28.06
C ASN A 102 15.17 5.64 27.59
N ALA A 103 14.06 5.69 28.35
CA ALA A 103 12.85 6.39 27.91
C ALA A 103 13.11 7.87 27.59
N GLU A 104 13.86 8.56 28.46
CA GLU A 104 14.21 9.99 28.32
C GLU A 104 15.05 10.30 27.07
N LEU A 105 15.75 9.30 26.52
CA LEU A 105 16.66 9.51 25.38
C LEU A 105 15.92 9.65 24.04
N TYR A 106 14.67 9.17 23.98
CA TYR A 106 13.92 9.06 22.73
C TYR A 106 12.92 10.20 22.51
N ASP A 107 13.10 11.31 23.23
CA ASP A 107 12.28 12.50 23.12
C ASP A 107 12.58 13.34 21.87
N GLU A 108 11.63 14.22 21.52
CA GLU A 108 11.71 15.11 20.37
C GLU A 108 12.92 16.07 20.42
N THR A 109 13.38 16.36 21.63
CA THR A 109 14.54 17.19 21.93
C THR A 109 15.87 16.53 21.56
N HIS A 110 15.91 15.21 21.39
CA HIS A 110 17.11 14.47 21.01
C HIS A 110 17.16 14.17 19.50
N LEU A 111 16.15 14.59 18.74
CA LEU A 111 16.19 14.46 17.29
C LEU A 111 17.22 15.38 16.64
N PRO A 112 17.83 14.95 15.51
CA PRO A 112 18.75 15.77 14.73
C PRO A 112 18.13 17.14 14.40
N GLU A 113 18.90 18.22 14.51
CA GLU A 113 18.42 19.61 14.36
C GLU A 113 17.63 19.84 13.06
N LYS A 114 18.11 19.27 11.94
CA LYS A 114 17.42 19.34 10.64
C LYS A 114 16.01 18.76 10.70
N ARG A 115 15.82 17.69 11.48
CA ARG A 115 14.52 17.06 11.68
C ARG A 115 13.63 17.90 12.59
N ARG A 116 14.20 18.40 13.69
CA ARG A 116 13.47 19.25 14.65
C ARG A 116 12.86 20.45 13.94
N ARG A 117 13.63 21.11 13.06
CA ARG A 117 13.13 22.20 12.21
C ARG A 117 12.02 21.77 11.26
N ALA A 118 12.16 20.60 10.62
CA ALA A 118 11.12 20.10 9.72
C ALA A 118 9.81 19.77 10.45
N LEU A 119 9.90 19.17 11.65
CA LEU A 119 8.76 18.89 12.51
C LEU A 119 8.10 20.18 13.01
N SER A 120 8.88 21.15 13.49
CA SER A 120 8.35 22.44 13.95
C SER A 120 7.64 23.18 12.81
N THR A 121 8.24 23.25 11.62
CA THR A 121 7.57 23.86 10.46
C THR A 121 6.28 23.13 10.10
N SER A 122 6.24 21.79 10.17
CA SER A 122 5.01 21.06 9.90
C SER A 122 3.92 21.30 10.95
N MET A 123 4.30 21.43 12.23
CA MET A 123 3.38 21.79 13.32
C MET A 123 2.84 23.20 13.12
N ASP A 124 3.70 24.17 12.82
CA ASP A 124 3.29 25.56 12.56
C ASP A 124 2.30 25.64 11.38
N THR A 125 2.53 24.85 10.32
CA THR A 125 1.59 24.79 9.18
C THR A 125 0.25 24.16 9.55
N MET A 126 0.23 23.13 10.41
CA MET A 126 -1.03 22.54 10.86
C MET A 126 -1.78 23.45 11.82
N SER A 127 -1.10 24.18 12.71
CA SER A 127 -1.76 25.13 13.62
C SER A 127 -2.42 26.31 12.90
N ILE A 128 -1.94 26.66 11.69
CA ILE A 128 -2.56 27.71 10.86
C ILE A 128 -3.83 27.19 10.13
N MET A 129 -4.00 25.87 10.01
CA MET A 129 -5.12 25.26 9.29
C MET A 129 -6.28 24.77 10.17
N ASP A 130 -6.19 24.91 11.50
CA ASP A 130 -7.11 24.27 12.46
C ASP A 130 -8.19 25.19 13.06
N ASP A 131 -8.48 26.34 12.44
CA ASP A 131 -9.51 27.26 12.94
C ASP A 131 -10.96 26.84 12.59
N ASP A 132 -11.22 25.66 12.00
CA ASP A 132 -12.58 25.34 11.52
C ASP A 132 -13.06 23.86 11.53
N ILE A 133 -12.39 22.91 12.21
CA ILE A 133 -12.89 21.51 12.30
C ILE A 133 -12.88 20.99 13.75
N SER A 134 -14.04 21.11 14.41
CA SER A 134 -14.33 20.46 15.68
C SER A 134 -14.76 19.00 15.45
N ILE A 135 -13.85 18.06 15.71
CA ILE A 135 -14.17 16.62 15.78
C ILE A 135 -14.26 16.22 17.26
N ALA A 136 -15.46 15.85 17.69
CA ALA A 136 -15.74 15.38 19.05
C ALA A 136 -14.99 14.07 19.37
N PRO A 137 -14.56 13.85 20.63
CA PRO A 137 -13.81 12.67 21.02
C PRO A 137 -14.76 11.49 21.25
N SER A 138 -14.75 10.50 20.37
CA SER A 138 -15.35 9.20 20.66
C SER A 138 -14.36 8.37 21.47
N ASP A 139 -14.63 8.26 22.77
CA ASP A 139 -13.92 7.47 23.78
C ASP A 139 -14.13 5.95 23.56
N LEU A 140 -13.54 5.42 22.49
CA LEU A 140 -13.32 3.99 22.36
C LEU A 140 -11.92 3.81 21.78
N ALA A 141 -10.97 3.40 22.61
CA ALA A 141 -9.61 3.10 22.19
C ALA A 141 -9.65 1.97 21.15
N ALA A 142 -9.69 2.36 19.87
CA ALA A 142 -9.59 1.45 18.76
C ALA A 142 -8.21 0.80 18.83
N LEU A 143 -8.18 -0.49 19.19
CA LEU A 143 -6.99 -1.31 19.03
C LEU A 143 -6.46 -1.14 17.59
N PRO A 144 -5.13 -1.23 17.37
CA PRO A 144 -4.55 -1.00 16.06
C PRO A 144 -4.98 -2.10 15.08
N ALA A 145 -6.15 -1.94 14.49
CA ALA A 145 -6.70 -2.86 13.51
C ALA A 145 -5.74 -2.93 12.31
N GLY A 146 -5.32 -4.14 11.98
CA GLY A 146 -4.47 -4.42 10.83
C GLY A 146 -5.12 -4.02 9.51
N PRO A 147 -4.34 -3.92 8.42
CA PRO A 147 -4.87 -3.62 7.10
C PRO A 147 -5.89 -4.67 6.63
N LYS A 148 -5.72 -5.95 7.02
CA LYS A 148 -6.66 -7.03 6.69
C LYS A 148 -7.97 -6.92 7.44
N SER A 149 -7.95 -6.71 8.77
CA SER A 149 -9.17 -6.50 9.55
C SER A 149 -9.90 -5.25 9.07
N LYS A 150 -9.19 -4.15 8.83
CA LYS A 150 -9.79 -2.95 8.22
C LYS A 150 -10.43 -3.21 6.85
N GLN A 151 -9.87 -4.10 6.04
CA GLN A 151 -10.47 -4.45 4.75
C GLN A 151 -11.72 -5.32 4.90
N ILE A 152 -11.70 -6.27 5.83
CA ILE A 152 -12.86 -7.11 6.17
C ILE A 152 -13.98 -6.25 6.77
N ASP A 153 -13.66 -5.41 7.75
CA ASP A 153 -14.58 -4.49 8.40
C ASP A 153 -15.16 -3.48 7.42
N LYS A 154 -14.36 -2.95 6.49
CA LYS A 154 -14.88 -2.07 5.44
C LYS A 154 -15.85 -2.81 4.51
N GLY A 155 -15.61 -4.08 4.22
CA GLY A 155 -16.51 -4.91 3.45
C GLY A 155 -17.80 -5.27 4.19
N PHE A 156 -17.72 -5.45 5.51
CA PHE A 156 -18.82 -5.91 6.35
C PHE A 156 -19.67 -4.77 6.94
N PHE A 157 -19.05 -3.68 7.42
CA PHE A 157 -19.68 -2.53 8.07
C PHE A 157 -19.71 -1.26 7.19
N GLY A 158 -19.25 -1.33 5.94
CA GLY A 158 -19.29 -0.18 5.03
C GLY A 158 -20.73 0.30 4.77
N PRO A 159 -20.94 1.58 4.43
CA PRO A 159 -22.28 2.16 4.25
C PRO A 159 -23.15 1.47 3.17
N ASN A 160 -22.52 0.65 2.32
CA ASN A 160 -23.19 -0.12 1.26
C ASN A 160 -23.35 -1.62 1.59
N SER A 161 -22.98 -2.10 2.78
CA SER A 161 -23.05 -3.53 3.13
C SER A 161 -24.44 -3.97 3.65
N SER A 162 -25.32 -3.03 4.02
CA SER A 162 -26.67 -3.33 4.52
C SER A 162 -27.66 -3.70 3.41
N GLY A 163 -27.29 -3.55 2.14
CA GLY A 163 -28.07 -4.06 1.01
C GLY A 163 -27.82 -5.54 0.83
N GLY A 164 -28.49 -6.39 1.62
CA GLY A 164 -28.45 -7.84 1.43
C GLY A 164 -28.62 -8.19 -0.04
N HIS A 165 -27.56 -8.69 -0.68
CA HIS A 165 -27.61 -9.13 -2.07
C HIS A 165 -28.43 -10.42 -2.15
N THR A 166 -29.75 -10.27 -2.14
CA THR A 166 -30.66 -11.34 -2.54
C THR A 166 -30.46 -11.51 -4.05
N LYS A 167 -29.84 -12.62 -4.44
CA LYS A 167 -29.75 -13.03 -5.84
C LYS A 167 -31.15 -13.47 -6.25
N MET A 168 -32.05 -12.52 -6.50
CA MET A 168 -33.39 -12.86 -6.98
C MET A 168 -33.25 -13.54 -8.34
N PRO A 169 -33.86 -14.72 -8.53
CA PRO A 169 -33.87 -15.34 -9.85
C PRO A 169 -34.54 -14.41 -10.86
N PHE A 170 -34.08 -14.49 -12.10
CA PHE A 170 -34.47 -13.65 -13.25
C PHE A 170 -35.97 -13.70 -13.62
N SER A 171 -36.80 -14.36 -12.81
CA SER A 171 -38.25 -14.40 -12.93
C SER A 171 -38.96 -13.24 -12.22
N HIS A 172 -38.27 -12.15 -11.88
CA HIS A 172 -38.93 -10.86 -11.60
C HIS A 172 -39.38 -10.21 -12.93
N LYS A 173 -40.23 -10.93 -13.66
CA LYS A 173 -40.98 -10.41 -14.81
C LYS A 173 -42.08 -9.52 -14.20
N TYR A 174 -42.21 -8.27 -14.65
CA TYR A 174 -43.23 -7.28 -14.23
C TYR A 174 -42.86 -6.24 -13.15
N THR A 175 -41.59 -5.84 -13.02
CA THR A 175 -41.31 -4.46 -12.58
C THR A 175 -40.88 -3.65 -13.79
N GLU A 176 -41.70 -2.68 -14.18
CA GLU A 176 -41.50 -1.78 -15.33
C GLU A 176 -40.17 -0.97 -15.26
N GLN A 177 -39.48 -1.01 -14.12
CA GLN A 177 -38.19 -0.37 -13.86
C GLN A 177 -36.99 -1.04 -14.56
N GLY A 178 -37.22 -2.04 -15.42
CA GLY A 178 -36.19 -2.82 -16.12
C GLY A 178 -36.08 -2.59 -17.63
N GLN A 179 -36.89 -1.69 -18.22
CA GLN A 179 -36.74 -1.35 -19.65
C GLN A 179 -35.51 -0.44 -19.86
N LYS A 180 -34.32 -1.03 -19.75
CA LYS A 180 -33.12 -0.40 -20.31
C LYS A 180 -33.31 -0.31 -21.82
N HIS A 181 -33.43 0.92 -22.33
CA HIS A 181 -33.41 1.19 -23.77
C HIS A 181 -32.25 0.42 -24.42
N LEU A 182 -32.58 -0.44 -25.38
CA LEU A 182 -31.60 -1.24 -26.09
C LEU A 182 -30.62 -0.28 -26.78
N SER A 183 -29.31 -0.39 -26.49
CA SER A 183 -28.28 0.47 -27.07
C SER A 183 -27.28 -0.32 -27.92
N GLY A 184 -26.62 0.37 -28.85
CA GLY A 184 -25.57 -0.21 -29.69
C GLY A 184 -26.07 -1.30 -30.63
N ARG A 185 -25.45 -2.49 -30.59
CA ARG A 185 -25.73 -3.59 -31.54
C ARG A 185 -27.15 -4.14 -31.42
N LYS A 186 -27.66 -4.26 -30.20
CA LYS A 186 -29.02 -4.80 -29.95
C LYS A 186 -30.10 -3.87 -30.49
N ALA A 187 -29.89 -2.56 -30.36
CA ALA A 187 -30.77 -1.54 -30.97
C ALA A 187 -30.79 -1.66 -32.49
N ARG A 188 -29.60 -1.77 -33.11
CA ARG A 188 -29.47 -1.91 -34.56
C ARG A 188 -30.13 -3.17 -35.09
N ALA A 189 -30.01 -4.28 -34.36
CA ALA A 189 -30.63 -5.54 -34.73
C ALA A 189 -32.16 -5.46 -34.66
N MET A 190 -32.73 -4.83 -33.64
CA MET A 190 -34.19 -4.64 -33.55
C MET A 190 -34.71 -3.72 -34.65
N ILE A 191 -34.05 -2.59 -34.90
CA ILE A 191 -34.42 -1.67 -35.99
C ILE A 191 -34.29 -2.35 -37.35
N ALA A 192 -33.26 -3.16 -37.57
CA ALA A 192 -33.10 -3.99 -38.77
C ALA A 192 -34.27 -4.96 -38.97
N LEU A 193 -34.66 -5.63 -37.89
CA LEU A 193 -35.73 -6.62 -37.91
C LEU A 193 -37.10 -5.97 -38.15
N GLU A 194 -37.33 -4.78 -37.59
CA GLU A 194 -38.54 -3.98 -37.80
C GLU A 194 -38.60 -3.34 -39.20
N SER A 195 -37.45 -2.91 -39.75
CA SER A 195 -37.37 -2.26 -41.07
C SER A 195 -37.10 -3.23 -42.23
N GLY A 196 -36.87 -4.51 -41.94
CA GLY A 196 -36.55 -5.54 -42.94
C GLY A 196 -35.18 -5.37 -43.61
N VAL A 197 -34.24 -4.68 -42.96
CA VAL A 197 -32.90 -4.35 -43.49
C VAL A 197 -31.81 -5.10 -42.73
N ASP A 198 -30.70 -5.42 -43.37
CA ASP A 198 -29.58 -6.07 -42.69
C ASP A 198 -28.99 -5.21 -41.56
N PRO A 199 -28.63 -5.80 -40.39
CA PRO A 199 -28.21 -5.07 -39.19
C PRO A 199 -26.88 -4.30 -39.34
N LYS A 200 -26.13 -4.57 -40.41
CA LYS A 200 -24.90 -3.86 -40.76
C LYS A 200 -25.16 -2.56 -41.52
N ASP A 201 -26.30 -2.47 -42.18
CA ASP A 201 -26.69 -1.32 -43.01
C ASP A 201 -27.60 -0.33 -42.28
N VAL A 202 -28.05 -0.69 -41.07
CA VAL A 202 -28.75 0.22 -40.14
C VAL A 202 -27.81 1.34 -39.68
N LYS A 203 -27.85 2.46 -40.41
CA LYS A 203 -27.12 3.69 -40.10
C LYS A 203 -27.91 4.51 -39.09
N LEU A 204 -27.60 4.36 -37.80
CA LEU A 204 -27.98 5.32 -36.77
C LEU A 204 -27.19 6.61 -37.00
N SER A 205 -27.89 7.70 -37.32
CA SER A 205 -27.33 9.04 -37.54
C SER A 205 -26.85 9.66 -36.22
N SER A 206 -25.73 9.19 -35.67
CA SER A 206 -25.01 9.91 -34.61
C SER A 206 -23.59 9.37 -34.41
N GLY A 207 -22.60 10.27 -34.56
CA GLY A 207 -21.21 10.07 -34.11
C GLY A 207 -20.15 10.24 -35.21
N LYS A 208 -19.34 11.30 -35.11
CA LYS A 208 -18.10 11.51 -35.89
C LYS A 208 -17.23 10.26 -35.81
N LYS A 209 -17.04 9.57 -36.94
CA LYS A 209 -16.18 8.39 -37.04
C LYS A 209 -14.75 8.82 -37.31
N HIS A 210 -13.86 8.68 -36.33
CA HIS A 210 -12.42 8.69 -36.58
C HIS A 210 -12.06 7.42 -37.37
N PHE A 211 -11.72 7.58 -38.65
CA PHE A 211 -11.17 6.52 -39.49
C PHE A 211 -9.81 6.11 -38.94
N LYS A 212 -9.75 5.04 -38.14
CA LYS A 212 -8.52 4.27 -37.95
C LYS A 212 -8.68 2.97 -38.73
N GLY A 213 -8.27 3.03 -39.99
CA GLY A 213 -8.19 1.88 -40.88
C GLY A 213 -7.22 0.84 -40.33
N GLY A 214 -7.58 -0.43 -40.48
CA GLY A 214 -6.76 -1.55 -40.04
C GLY A 214 -7.56 -2.84 -39.96
N ALA A 215 -8.05 -3.32 -41.12
CA ALA A 215 -8.55 -4.68 -41.23
C ALA A 215 -7.38 -5.64 -40.97
N LYS A 216 -7.39 -6.32 -39.81
CA LYS A 216 -6.44 -7.40 -39.52
C LYS A 216 -6.75 -8.58 -40.44
N THR A 217 -5.93 -8.75 -41.47
CA THR A 217 -5.83 -9.97 -42.26
C THR A 217 -5.55 -11.15 -41.33
N ARG A 218 -6.43 -12.17 -41.38
CA ARG A 218 -6.24 -13.46 -40.70
C ARG A 218 -4.96 -14.10 -41.23
N LYS A 219 -4.02 -14.37 -40.32
CA LYS A 219 -2.77 -15.11 -40.56
C LYS A 219 -3.12 -16.51 -41.09
N GLY A 220 -2.69 -16.81 -42.31
CA GLY A 220 -2.89 -18.10 -42.98
C GLY A 220 -2.24 -19.25 -42.21
N LYS A 221 -2.98 -20.34 -42.10
CA LYS A 221 -2.57 -21.64 -41.55
C LYS A 221 -1.65 -22.30 -42.58
N LYS A 222 -0.35 -22.46 -42.29
CA LYS A 222 0.55 -23.28 -43.11
C LYS A 222 0.12 -24.75 -42.98
N LYS A 223 -0.11 -25.41 -44.12
CA LYS A 223 -0.16 -26.88 -44.24
C LYS A 223 1.28 -27.41 -44.12
N ALA A 224 1.41 -28.56 -43.47
CA ALA A 224 2.59 -29.41 -43.55
C ALA A 224 2.44 -30.29 -44.80
N ASP A 225 3.50 -30.43 -45.58
CA ASP A 225 3.62 -31.42 -46.64
C ASP A 225 4.62 -32.49 -46.15
N GLU A 226 4.12 -33.73 -46.02
CA GLU A 226 4.77 -35.02 -46.32
C GLU A 226 5.14 -35.01 -47.84
N ASP A 227 6.19 -35.59 -48.43
CA ASP A 227 7.11 -36.70 -48.15
C ASP A 227 8.35 -36.60 -49.11
N ASP A 228 9.27 -37.58 -49.00
CA ASP A 228 10.35 -38.05 -49.91
C ASP A 228 11.81 -37.61 -49.64
N ASP A 229 12.51 -38.39 -48.80
CA ASP A 229 13.55 -39.38 -49.18
C ASP A 229 14.03 -40.21 -47.95
#